data_AF-A0A0L0V1G5-F1
#
_entry.id   AF-A0A0L0V1G5-F1
#
_cell.length_a   1.000
_cell.length_b   1.000
_cell.length_c   1.000
_cell.angle_alpha   90.00
_cell.angle_beta   90.00
_cell.angle_gamma   90.00
#
_symmetry.space_group_name_H-M   'P 1'
#
loop_
_entity.id
_entity.type
_entity.pdbx_description
1 polymer ?
#
loop_
_entity_poly.entity_id
_entity_poly.type
_entity_poly.pdbx_seq_one_letter_code
_entity_poly.pdbx_strand_id
1 'polypeptide(L)'
;MIGNLVLGVDLVAVTVFTGFRTLLAASLRVATSFSVRAVAQKLRKSPNSKTEFVPLCREFECDKPHSIVKDVRTRWNSTLDQLVSIIRCHKAIMAWQKDKKHGLDCKHHLLPVDIQLAKHLVSILQVFYEQTLQVLTPGSAWLTHIILFIDKVTELLSNTIQGGGGKYPPSL
;
A
#
# COMPACT_ATOMS: atom_id res chain seq x y z
N MET A 1 -14.09 -27.61 32.53
CA MET A 1 -13.50 -27.83 31.20
C MET A 1 -13.81 -26.66 30.25
N ILE A 2 -13.25 -25.47 30.48
CA ILE A 2 -13.41 -24.29 29.59
C ILE A 2 -12.02 -23.67 29.30
N GLY A 3 -10.95 -24.47 29.38
CA GLY A 3 -9.56 -23.99 29.26
C GLY A 3 -8.93 -24.13 27.87
N ASN A 4 -9.55 -24.88 26.96
CA ASN A 4 -8.89 -25.31 25.72
C ASN A 4 -9.49 -24.75 24.42
N LEU A 5 -10.58 -23.95 24.50
CA LEU A 5 -11.22 -23.40 23.30
C LEU A 5 -10.69 -22.00 22.92
N VAL A 6 -10.08 -21.26 23.86
CA VAL A 6 -9.56 -19.90 23.60
C VAL A 6 -8.24 -19.95 22.82
N LEU A 7 -7.38 -20.94 23.06
CA LEU A 7 -6.11 -21.12 22.35
C LEU A 7 -6.27 -21.52 20.87
N GLY A 8 -7.38 -22.17 20.50
CA GLY A 8 -7.63 -22.62 19.13
C GLY A 8 -8.05 -21.50 18.18
N VAL A 9 -8.82 -20.53 18.67
CA VAL A 9 -9.27 -19.36 17.88
C VAL A 9 -8.11 -18.41 17.64
N ASP A 10 -7.23 -18.23 18.63
CA ASP A 10 -5.99 -17.46 18.47
C ASP A 10 -5.05 -18.07 17.44
N LEU A 11 -4.89 -19.40 17.42
CA LEU A 11 -4.00 -20.04 16.46
C LEU A 11 -4.55 -20.00 15.02
N VAL A 12 -5.86 -20.16 14.83
CA VAL A 12 -6.50 -20.06 13.51
C VAL A 12 -6.53 -18.63 13.01
N ALA A 13 -6.85 -17.65 13.86
CA ALA A 13 -6.74 -16.24 13.52
C ALA A 13 -5.28 -15.90 13.20
N VAL A 14 -4.31 -16.24 14.04
CA VAL A 14 -2.89 -16.00 13.76
C VAL A 14 -2.45 -16.70 12.47
N THR A 15 -2.88 -17.93 12.18
CA THR A 15 -2.44 -18.66 10.98
C THR A 15 -3.10 -18.14 9.71
N VAL A 16 -4.42 -17.86 9.73
CA VAL A 16 -5.16 -17.27 8.61
C VAL A 16 -4.67 -15.85 8.37
N PHE A 17 -4.48 -15.03 9.41
CA PHE A 17 -3.94 -13.68 9.28
C PHE A 17 -2.48 -13.67 8.87
N THR A 18 -1.64 -14.62 9.32
CA THR A 18 -0.25 -14.71 8.85
C THR A 18 -0.20 -15.20 7.40
N GLY A 19 -1.09 -16.11 7.01
CA GLY A 19 -1.31 -16.54 5.63
C GLY A 19 -1.76 -15.38 4.74
N PHE A 20 -2.82 -14.67 5.11
CA PHE A 20 -3.31 -13.48 4.42
C PHE A 20 -2.25 -12.37 4.40
N ARG A 21 -1.53 -12.14 5.49
CA ARG A 21 -0.43 -11.18 5.59
C ARG A 21 0.70 -11.52 4.64
N THR A 22 1.03 -12.79 4.47
CA THR A 22 2.10 -13.24 3.57
C THR A 22 1.63 -13.21 2.11
N LEU A 23 0.39 -13.63 1.83
CA LEU A 23 -0.21 -13.59 0.49
C LEU A 23 -0.42 -12.15 0.02
N LEU A 24 -0.99 -11.30 0.86
CA LEU A 24 -1.23 -9.88 0.58
C LEU A 24 0.10 -9.14 0.44
N ALA A 25 1.07 -9.35 1.33
CA ALA A 25 2.40 -8.73 1.19
C ALA A 25 3.16 -9.22 -0.06
N ALA A 26 3.05 -10.50 -0.43
CA ALA A 26 3.68 -11.03 -1.64
C ALA A 26 3.01 -10.48 -2.91
N SER A 27 1.68 -10.52 -2.98
CA SER A 27 0.90 -10.03 -4.13
C SER A 27 1.02 -8.51 -4.30
N LEU A 28 1.09 -7.75 -3.20
CA LEU A 28 1.28 -6.29 -3.29
C LEU A 28 2.71 -5.86 -3.59
N ARG A 29 3.71 -6.67 -3.25
CA ARG A 29 5.08 -6.41 -3.66
C ARG A 29 5.24 -6.49 -5.18
N VAL A 30 4.45 -7.35 -5.83
CA VAL A 30 4.30 -7.42 -7.29
C VAL A 30 3.49 -6.22 -7.80
N ALA A 31 2.47 -5.78 -7.08
CA ALA A 31 1.60 -4.68 -7.50
C ALA A 31 2.19 -3.26 -7.33
N THR A 32 3.16 -3.04 -6.42
CA THR A 32 3.86 -1.74 -6.36
C THR A 32 4.78 -1.56 -7.57
N SER A 33 4.40 -0.63 -8.46
CA SER A 33 5.21 -0.20 -9.60
C SER A 33 6.66 0.08 -9.19
N PHE A 34 7.61 -0.41 -9.99
CA PHE A 34 9.06 -0.24 -9.76
C PHE A 34 9.44 1.24 -9.55
N SER A 35 8.75 2.15 -10.23
CA SER A 35 8.90 3.61 -10.11
C SER A 35 8.58 4.13 -8.70
N VAL A 36 7.52 3.62 -8.05
CA VAL A 36 7.14 4.00 -6.67
C VAL A 36 8.26 3.68 -5.69
N ARG A 37 8.84 2.47 -5.82
CA ARG A 37 9.95 2.04 -4.97
C ARG A 37 11.21 2.88 -5.22
N ALA A 38 11.48 3.21 -6.48
CA ALA A 38 12.61 4.02 -6.87
C ALA A 38 12.55 5.44 -6.26
N VAL A 39 11.37 6.09 -6.31
CA VAL A 39 11.13 7.41 -5.69
C VAL A 39 11.43 7.36 -4.19
N ALA A 40 10.78 6.43 -3.46
CA ALA A 40 10.98 6.30 -2.02
C ALA A 40 12.45 5.99 -1.66
N GLN A 41 13.13 5.18 -2.47
CA GLN A 41 14.53 4.85 -2.25
C GLN A 41 15.47 6.04 -2.49
N LYS A 42 15.25 6.81 -3.57
CA LYS A 42 16.09 7.97 -3.92
C LYS A 42 15.98 9.06 -2.85
N LEU A 43 14.76 9.42 -2.46
CA LEU A 43 14.51 10.43 -1.42
C LEU A 43 15.00 10.00 -0.03
N ARG A 44 15.10 8.69 0.24
CA ARG A 44 15.68 8.18 1.49
C ARG A 44 17.22 8.21 1.48
N LYS A 45 17.84 7.85 0.35
CA LYS A 45 19.29 7.66 0.25
C LYS A 45 20.07 8.94 -0.08
N SER A 46 19.44 9.92 -0.72
CA SER A 46 20.08 11.14 -1.19
C SER A 46 19.57 12.36 -0.39
N PRO A 47 20.35 12.88 0.57
CA PRO A 47 20.01 14.11 1.29
C PRO A 47 19.80 15.28 0.33
N ASN A 48 20.65 15.43 -0.69
CA ASN A 48 20.55 16.51 -1.68
C ASN A 48 19.20 16.46 -2.44
N SER A 49 18.80 15.28 -2.90
CA SER A 49 17.49 15.09 -3.52
C SER A 49 16.35 15.43 -2.57
N LYS A 50 16.49 15.10 -1.29
CA LYS A 50 15.48 15.40 -0.27
C LYS A 50 15.40 16.91 0.01
N THR A 51 16.53 17.61 0.02
CA THR A 51 16.59 19.06 0.22
C THR A 51 15.86 19.81 -0.89
N GLU A 52 15.99 19.37 -2.14
CA GLU A 52 15.29 20.00 -3.29
C GLU A 52 13.82 19.59 -3.40
N PHE A 53 13.48 18.38 -2.97
CA PHE A 53 12.10 17.89 -2.99
C PHE A 53 11.18 18.65 -2.00
N VAL A 54 11.72 19.07 -0.87
CA VAL A 54 10.92 19.67 0.23
C VAL A 54 10.30 21.03 -0.14
N PRO A 55 11.03 21.97 -0.78
CA PRO A 55 10.44 23.19 -1.32
C PRO A 55 9.28 22.92 -2.28
N LEU A 56 9.44 21.96 -3.20
CA LEU A 56 8.38 21.57 -4.15
C LEU A 56 7.14 21.05 -3.40
N CYS A 57 7.33 20.25 -2.36
CA CYS A 57 6.20 19.84 -1.54
C CYS A 57 5.49 20.99 -0.84
N ARG A 58 6.19 22.06 -0.42
CA ARG A 58 5.55 23.25 0.15
C ARG A 58 4.78 24.04 -0.91
N GLU A 59 5.35 24.18 -2.10
CA GLU A 59 4.72 24.84 -3.25
C GLU A 59 3.42 24.12 -3.68
N PHE A 60 3.43 22.79 -3.67
CA PHE A 60 2.25 21.97 -3.97
C PHE A 60 1.38 21.65 -2.73
N GLU A 61 1.56 22.36 -1.62
CA GLU A 61 0.76 22.24 -0.40
C GLU A 61 0.68 20.79 0.16
N CYS A 62 1.77 20.03 0.09
CA CYS A 62 1.87 18.69 0.70
C CYS A 62 2.20 18.82 2.20
N ASP A 63 1.23 18.52 3.09
CA ASP A 63 1.34 18.69 4.55
C ASP A 63 2.56 18.01 5.21
N LYS A 64 3.03 16.87 4.65
CA LYS A 64 4.13 16.07 5.22
C LYS A 64 5.11 15.59 4.13
N PRO A 65 6.04 16.46 3.68
CA PRO A 65 6.99 16.18 2.60
C PRO A 65 8.01 15.07 2.93
N HIS A 66 8.49 15.06 4.17
CA HIS A 66 9.66 14.27 4.58
C HIS A 66 9.35 12.79 4.86
N SER A 67 8.08 12.40 4.72
CA SER A 67 7.54 11.15 5.25
C SER A 67 7.17 10.15 4.16
N ILE A 68 7.77 10.21 2.96
CA ILE A 68 7.55 9.14 1.97
C ILE A 68 8.15 7.85 2.51
N VAL A 69 7.27 6.99 3.02
CA VAL A 69 7.62 5.73 3.66
C VAL A 69 8.16 4.77 2.60
N LYS A 70 9.26 4.09 2.93
CA LYS A 70 9.72 2.95 2.13
C LYS A 70 8.99 1.71 2.60
N ASP A 71 8.52 0.90 1.67
CA ASP A 71 8.06 -0.44 1.98
C ASP A 71 9.13 -1.28 2.72
N VAL A 72 8.71 -1.98 3.79
CA VAL A 72 9.53 -2.79 4.68
C VAL A 72 8.87 -4.16 4.85
N ARG A 73 9.58 -5.22 4.44
CA ARG A 73 9.07 -6.61 4.45
C ARG A 73 8.49 -7.07 5.79
N THR A 74 9.03 -6.61 6.91
CA THR A 74 8.61 -7.05 8.25
C THR A 74 7.36 -6.34 8.74
N ARG A 75 7.01 -5.18 8.17
CA ARG A 75 5.87 -4.34 8.58
C ARG A 75 4.74 -4.47 7.56
N TRP A 76 3.63 -5.09 7.95
CA TRP A 76 2.57 -5.49 7.02
C TRP A 76 1.83 -4.33 6.35
N ASN A 77 1.82 -3.14 6.96
CA ASN A 77 1.13 -1.96 6.45
C ASN A 77 2.06 -0.94 5.75
N SER A 78 3.36 -1.24 5.59
CA SER A 78 4.29 -0.29 4.98
C SER A 78 4.00 0.00 3.51
N THR A 79 3.40 -0.95 2.79
CA THR A 79 2.97 -0.73 1.40
C THR A 79 1.84 0.29 1.32
N LEU A 80 0.83 0.17 2.20
CA LEU A 80 -0.26 1.13 2.27
C LEU A 80 0.29 2.53 2.63
N ASP A 81 1.12 2.62 3.66
CA ASP A 81 1.77 3.86 4.09
C ASP A 81 2.61 4.49 2.96
N GLN A 82 3.32 3.67 2.19
CA GLN A 82 4.11 4.11 1.04
C GLN A 82 3.21 4.67 -0.06
N LEU A 83 2.16 3.95 -0.47
CA LEU A 83 1.26 4.37 -1.54
C LEU A 83 0.50 5.65 -1.17
N VAL A 84 -0.02 5.73 0.06
CA VAL A 84 -0.69 6.94 0.57
C VAL A 84 0.26 8.14 0.53
N SER A 85 1.52 7.96 0.93
CA SER A 85 2.51 9.04 0.90
C SER A 85 2.84 9.51 -0.52
N ILE A 86 2.93 8.57 -1.47
CA ILE A 86 3.17 8.88 -2.89
C ILE A 86 1.98 9.61 -3.50
N ILE A 87 0.75 9.15 -3.27
CA ILE A 87 -0.46 9.83 -3.74
C ILE A 87 -0.53 11.23 -3.15
N ARG A 88 -0.21 11.40 -1.86
CA ARG A 88 -0.24 12.70 -1.20
C ARG A 88 0.69 13.71 -1.88
N CYS A 89 1.95 13.34 -2.13
CA CYS A 89 2.92 14.26 -2.73
C CYS A 89 3.11 14.06 -4.25
N HIS A 90 2.15 13.46 -4.97
CA HIS A 90 2.34 13.09 -6.39
C HIS A 90 2.68 14.29 -7.29
N LYS A 91 2.07 15.46 -7.06
CA LYS A 91 2.37 16.69 -7.84
C LYS A 91 3.84 17.11 -7.68
N ALA A 92 4.33 17.14 -6.44
CA ALA A 92 5.72 17.45 -6.15
C ALA A 92 6.69 16.41 -6.75
N ILE A 93 6.33 15.12 -6.71
CA ILE A 93 7.14 14.05 -7.32
C ILE A 93 7.23 14.23 -8.84
N MET A 94 6.12 14.59 -9.49
CA MET A 94 6.08 14.81 -10.94
C MET A 94 6.95 15.98 -11.40
N ALA A 95 7.06 17.03 -10.58
CA ALA A 95 7.97 18.15 -10.83
C ALA A 95 9.43 17.75 -10.55
N TRP A 96 9.69 17.16 -9.37
CA TRP A 96 11.02 16.80 -8.91
C TRP A 96 11.72 15.75 -9.79
N GLN A 97 10.99 14.76 -10.31
CA GLN A 97 11.61 13.71 -11.14
C GLN A 97 12.19 14.22 -12.46
N LYS A 98 11.74 15.40 -12.93
CA LYS A 98 12.26 16.06 -14.14
C LYS A 98 13.57 16.82 -13.89
N ASP A 99 13.98 16.95 -12.64
CA ASP A 99 15.25 17.59 -12.29
C ASP A 99 16.43 16.75 -12.83
N LYS A 100 17.27 17.38 -13.64
CA LYS A 100 18.42 16.73 -14.28
C LYS A 100 19.55 16.37 -13.31
N LYS A 101 19.66 17.03 -12.15
CA LYS A 101 20.76 16.82 -11.20
C LYS A 101 20.40 15.79 -10.13
N HIS A 102 19.24 15.94 -9.49
CA HIS A 102 18.89 15.16 -8.31
C HIS A 102 17.58 14.38 -8.43
N GLY A 103 16.89 14.46 -9.56
CA GLY A 103 15.70 13.70 -9.88
C GLY A 103 15.95 12.21 -10.12
N LEU A 104 14.99 11.55 -10.78
CA LEU A 104 15.09 10.14 -11.16
C LEU A 104 15.57 9.98 -12.60
N ASP A 105 16.26 8.87 -12.84
CA ASP A 105 16.48 8.34 -14.19
C ASP A 105 15.12 8.08 -14.87
N CYS A 106 14.97 8.46 -16.13
CA CYS A 106 13.75 8.38 -16.93
C CYS A 106 13.09 7.00 -16.88
N LYS A 107 13.87 5.92 -16.79
CA LYS A 107 13.33 4.55 -16.70
C LYS A 107 12.54 4.26 -15.42
N HIS A 108 12.65 5.12 -14.41
CA HIS A 108 11.95 5.04 -13.13
C HIS A 108 10.97 6.19 -12.93
N HIS A 109 10.70 6.97 -13.98
CA HIS A 109 9.73 8.04 -13.87
C HIS A 109 8.37 7.46 -13.53
N LEU A 110 7.73 8.13 -12.60
CA LEU A 110 6.40 7.83 -12.15
C LEU A 110 5.43 8.49 -13.12
N LEU A 111 4.52 7.70 -13.69
CA LEU A 111 3.56 8.13 -14.70
C LEU A 111 2.19 8.40 -14.05
N PRO A 112 1.32 9.21 -14.70
CA PRO A 112 -0.05 9.42 -14.20
C PRO A 112 -0.85 8.11 -14.02
N VAL A 113 -0.61 7.12 -14.89
CA VAL A 113 -1.21 5.78 -14.79
C VAL A 113 -0.78 5.05 -13.51
N ASP A 114 0.48 5.20 -13.07
CA ASP A 114 0.96 4.62 -11.81
C ASP A 114 0.23 5.22 -10.60
N ILE A 115 -0.11 6.51 -10.65
CA ILE A 115 -0.88 7.18 -9.59
C ILE A 115 -2.32 6.68 -9.55
N GLN A 116 -2.95 6.48 -10.71
CA GLN A 116 -4.29 5.89 -10.76
C GLN A 116 -4.29 4.48 -10.19
N LEU A 117 -3.32 3.64 -10.62
CA LEU A 117 -3.14 2.31 -10.07
C LEU A 117 -2.91 2.35 -8.55
N ALA A 118 -2.05 3.25 -8.06
CA ALA A 118 -1.82 3.42 -6.63
C ALA A 118 -3.11 3.77 -5.87
N LYS A 119 -3.99 4.62 -6.42
CA LYS A 119 -5.29 4.95 -5.81
C LYS A 119 -6.19 3.72 -5.69
N HIS A 120 -6.29 2.91 -6.74
CA HIS A 120 -7.06 1.66 -6.71
C HIS A 120 -6.48 0.65 -5.72
N LEU A 121 -5.15 0.53 -5.66
CA LEU A 121 -4.50 -0.33 -4.67
C LEU A 121 -4.74 0.15 -3.24
N VAL A 122 -4.70 1.46 -2.99
CA VAL A 122 -5.02 2.03 -1.68
C VAL A 122 -6.47 1.76 -1.29
N SER A 123 -7.45 1.87 -2.19
CA SER A 123 -8.84 1.57 -1.85
C SER A 123 -9.03 0.12 -1.42
N ILE A 124 -8.32 -0.82 -2.06
CA ILE A 124 -8.34 -2.24 -1.70
C ILE A 124 -7.65 -2.44 -0.34
N LEU A 125 -6.42 -1.96 -0.20
CA LEU A 125 -5.60 -2.12 1.00
C LEU A 125 -6.21 -1.48 2.25
N GLN A 126 -6.89 -0.35 2.09
CA GLN A 126 -7.52 0.36 3.19
C GLN A 126 -8.61 -0.49 3.83
N VAL A 127 -9.43 -1.16 3.02
CA VAL A 127 -10.44 -2.10 3.51
C VAL A 127 -9.78 -3.23 4.31
N PHE A 128 -8.70 -3.81 3.78
CA PHE A 128 -7.94 -4.81 4.51
C PHE A 128 -7.40 -4.31 5.85
N TYR A 129 -6.86 -3.08 5.87
CA TYR A 129 -6.30 -2.46 7.05
C TYR A 129 -7.35 -2.25 8.15
N GLU A 130 -8.51 -1.68 7.81
CA GLU A 130 -9.60 -1.40 8.76
C GLU A 130 -10.18 -2.68 9.34
N GLN A 131 -10.39 -3.69 8.51
CA GLN A 131 -10.94 -4.97 8.96
C GLN A 131 -9.92 -5.73 9.82
N THR A 132 -8.64 -5.66 9.47
CA THR A 132 -7.56 -6.23 10.30
C THR A 132 -7.51 -5.56 11.68
N LEU A 133 -7.68 -4.23 11.77
CA LEU A 133 -7.75 -3.53 13.04
C LEU A 133 -8.93 -4.01 13.91
N GLN A 134 -10.09 -4.25 13.31
CA GLN A 134 -11.26 -4.74 14.06
C GLN A 134 -11.01 -6.13 14.66
N VAL A 135 -10.37 -7.03 13.92
CA VAL A 135 -10.05 -8.38 14.43
C VAL A 135 -8.91 -8.38 15.44
N LEU A 136 -7.95 -7.44 15.33
CA LEU A 136 -6.87 -7.29 16.29
C LEU A 136 -7.30 -6.57 17.59
N THR A 137 -8.50 -5.98 17.63
CA THR A 137 -9.01 -5.31 18.83
C THR A 137 -9.48 -6.36 19.84
N PRO A 138 -8.81 -6.49 21.00
CA PRO A 138 -9.16 -7.50 22.01
C PRO A 138 -10.62 -7.36 22.43
N GLY A 139 -11.37 -8.46 22.42
CA GLY A 139 -12.80 -8.50 22.78
C GLY A 139 -13.78 -8.26 21.62
N SER A 140 -13.32 -7.90 20.42
CA SER A 140 -14.18 -7.66 19.24
C SER A 140 -14.20 -8.82 18.22
N ALA A 141 -13.23 -9.73 18.27
CA ALA A 141 -13.05 -10.76 17.25
C ALA A 141 -14.03 -11.94 17.42
N TRP A 142 -15.28 -11.72 17.04
CA TRP A 142 -16.25 -12.80 16.86
C TRP A 142 -16.08 -13.39 15.46
N LEU A 143 -16.24 -14.71 15.33
CA LEU A 143 -16.18 -15.44 14.05
C LEU A 143 -17.00 -14.78 12.93
N THR A 144 -18.11 -14.12 13.29
CA THR A 144 -18.96 -13.33 12.40
C THR A 144 -18.22 -12.20 11.69
N HIS A 145 -17.30 -11.50 12.35
CA HIS A 145 -16.49 -10.43 11.73
C HIS A 145 -15.50 -11.00 10.71
N ILE A 146 -14.98 -12.20 10.94
CA ILE A 146 -14.06 -12.88 10.01
C ILE A 146 -14.81 -13.32 8.74
N ILE A 147 -16.02 -13.86 8.88
CA ILE A 147 -16.86 -14.27 7.74
C ILE A 147 -17.25 -13.03 6.92
N LEU A 148 -17.76 -11.96 7.57
CA LEU A 148 -18.10 -10.70 6.90
C LEU A 148 -16.90 -10.07 6.18
N PHE A 149 -15.70 -10.20 6.76
CA PHE A 149 -14.48 -9.75 6.11
C PHE A 149 -14.18 -10.53 4.82
N ILE A 150 -14.29 -11.86 4.84
CA ILE A 150 -14.08 -12.70 3.65
C ILE A 150 -15.10 -12.35 2.56
N ASP A 151 -16.37 -12.18 2.92
CA ASP A 151 -17.43 -11.84 1.97
C ASP A 151 -17.16 -10.48 1.32
N LYS A 152 -16.82 -9.46 2.12
CA LYS A 152 -16.53 -8.10 1.64
C LYS A 152 -15.30 -8.04 0.73
N VAL A 153 -14.27 -8.83 1.04
CA VAL A 153 -13.08 -8.97 0.18
C VAL A 153 -13.45 -9.65 -1.14
N THR A 154 -14.25 -10.72 -1.07
CA THR A 154 -14.70 -11.49 -2.24
C THR A 154 -15.54 -10.62 -3.18
N GLU A 155 -16.46 -9.84 -2.64
CA GLU A 155 -17.28 -8.88 -3.38
C GLU A 155 -16.39 -7.82 -4.05
N LEU A 156 -15.45 -7.24 -3.31
CA LEU A 156 -14.58 -6.18 -3.82
C LEU A 156 -13.72 -6.69 -4.98
N LEU A 157 -13.11 -7.87 -4.84
CA LEU A 157 -12.32 -8.50 -5.90
C LEU A 157 -13.20 -8.83 -7.12
N SER A 158 -14.39 -9.39 -6.91
CA SER A 158 -15.32 -9.71 -8.01
C SER A 158 -15.73 -8.47 -8.80
N ASN A 159 -16.04 -7.38 -8.10
CA ASN A 159 -16.40 -6.10 -8.72
C ASN A 159 -15.24 -5.49 -9.50
N THR A 160 -14.00 -5.59 -9.00
CA THR A 160 -12.82 -5.11 -9.74
C THR A 160 -12.56 -5.90 -11.02
N ILE A 161 -12.85 -7.21 -11.03
CA ILE A 161 -12.72 -8.09 -12.19
C ILE A 161 -13.84 -7.82 -13.20
N GLN A 162 -15.09 -7.66 -12.74
CA GLN A 162 -16.23 -7.38 -13.63
C GLN A 162 -16.25 -5.95 -14.20
N GLY A 163 -15.85 -4.95 -13.42
CA GLY A 163 -15.80 -3.55 -13.86
C GLY A 163 -14.62 -3.23 -14.79
N GLY A 164 -13.63 -4.12 -14.85
CA GLY A 164 -12.45 -4.02 -15.73
C GLY A 164 -12.73 -4.58 -17.12
N GLY A 165 -13.64 -3.96 -17.89
CA GLY A 165 -13.84 -4.31 -19.30
C GLY A 165 -12.55 -4.21 -20.11
N GLY A 166 -11.80 -5.30 -20.23
CA GLY A 166 -10.64 -5.48 -21.11
C GLY A 166 -9.50 -4.47 -21.00
N LYS A 167 -9.39 -3.70 -19.89
CA LYS A 167 -8.49 -2.53 -19.81
C LYS A 167 -7.07 -2.81 -19.30
N TYR A 168 -6.76 -4.05 -18.94
CA TYR A 168 -5.41 -4.43 -18.54
C TYR A 168 -4.75 -5.24 -19.66
N PRO A 169 -3.53 -4.87 -20.11
CA PRO A 169 -2.83 -5.67 -21.09
C PRO A 169 -2.57 -7.07 -20.52
N PRO A 170 -2.62 -8.13 -21.35
CA PRO A 170 -2.30 -9.47 -20.91
C PRO A 170 -0.87 -9.47 -20.35
N SER A 171 -0.74 -9.96 -19.12
CA SER A 171 0.57 -10.18 -18.50
C SER A 171 1.36 -11.21 -19.31
N LEU A 172 2.53 -10.81 -19.80
CA LEU A 172 3.57 -11.70 -20.33
C LEU A 172 4.18 -12.54 -19.21
#